data_AF-K0Z6A4-F1
#
_entry.id   AF-K0Z6A4-F1
#
_cell.length_a   1.000
_cell.length_b   1.000
_cell.length_c   1.000
_cell.angle_alpha   90.00
_cell.angle_beta   90.00
_cell.angle_gamma   90.00
#
_symmetry.space_group_name_H-M   'P 1'
#
loop_
_entity.id
_entity.type
_entity.pdbx_description
1 polymer ?
#
loop_
_entity_poly.entity_id
_entity_poly.type
_entity_poly.pdbx_seq_one_letter_code
_entity_poly.pdbx_strand_id
1 'polypeptide(L)'
;MESVGDVIKRQTSRFQYQDLVQQIMKDPDVAAFIQKESLSPEELNRSISKFNQYITERDKFLRGDADYIARGYKPILVMNHGYADVSYEETPELIAAEKEAAIKNRLKLINLP
;
A
#
# COMPACT_ATOMS: atom_id res chain seq x y z
N MET A 1 18.07 25.26 -27.93
CA MET A 1 17.12 26.27 -27.41
C MET A 1 15.91 25.52 -26.85
N GLU A 2 15.70 25.54 -25.54
CA GLU A 2 14.49 24.98 -24.93
C GLU A 2 13.28 25.88 -25.26
N SER A 3 12.14 25.29 -25.64
CA SER A 3 10.93 26.02 -26.01
C SER A 3 10.17 26.52 -24.77
N VAL A 4 9.52 27.69 -24.88
CA VAL A 4 8.67 28.25 -23.80
C VAL A 4 7.57 27.27 -23.37
N GLY A 5 7.11 26.40 -24.26
CA GLY A 5 6.14 25.35 -23.91
C GLY A 5 6.70 24.24 -23.00
N ASP A 6 7.98 23.91 -23.14
CA ASP A 6 8.66 22.88 -22.31
C ASP A 6 8.90 23.36 -20.88
N VAL A 7 9.26 24.63 -20.70
CA VAL A 7 9.42 25.21 -19.35
C VAL A 7 8.10 25.30 -18.61
N ILE A 8 6.99 25.67 -19.29
CA ILE A 8 5.66 25.74 -18.67
C ILE A 8 5.20 24.33 -18.24
N LYS A 9 5.32 23.31 -19.10
CA LYS A 9 4.96 21.92 -18.74
C LYS A 9 5.77 21.41 -17.55
N ARG A 10 7.08 21.65 -17.54
CA ARG A 10 7.98 21.24 -16.44
C ARG A 10 7.59 21.91 -15.12
N GLN A 11 7.19 23.19 -15.17
CA GLN A 11 6.75 23.93 -14.00
C GLN A 11 5.43 23.38 -13.45
N THR A 12 4.43 23.15 -14.31
CA THR A 12 3.13 22.57 -13.93
C THR A 12 3.27 21.17 -13.33
N SER A 13 4.05 20.28 -13.94
CA SER A 13 4.30 18.94 -13.40
C SER A 13 4.98 18.96 -12.02
N ARG A 14 5.87 19.94 -11.79
CA ARG A 14 6.55 20.10 -10.49
C ARG A 14 5.61 20.58 -9.39
N PHE A 15 4.61 21.40 -9.72
CA PHE A 15 3.57 21.80 -8.76
C PHE A 15 2.69 20.60 -8.38
N GLN A 16 2.25 19.81 -9.37
CA GLN A 16 1.43 18.61 -9.12
C GLN A 16 2.13 17.57 -8.24
N TYR A 17 3.43 17.37 -8.45
CA TYR A 17 4.20 16.45 -7.61
C TYR A 17 4.29 16.91 -6.15
N GLN A 18 4.50 18.20 -5.91
CA GLN A 18 4.58 18.74 -4.55
C GLN A 18 3.25 18.59 -3.80
N ASP A 19 2.12 18.86 -4.48
CA ASP A 19 0.79 18.67 -3.89
C ASP A 19 0.55 17.21 -3.51
N LEU A 20 0.91 16.27 -4.40
CA LEU A 20 0.79 14.84 -4.14
C LEU A 20 1.66 14.40 -2.95
N VAL A 21 2.91 14.86 -2.87
CA VAL A 21 3.77 14.61 -1.70
C VAL A 21 3.14 15.15 -0.42
N GLN A 22 2.60 16.37 -0.45
CA GLN A 22 1.95 16.97 0.71
C GLN A 22 0.71 16.17 1.14
N GLN A 23 -0.08 15.67 0.19
CA GLN A 23 -1.23 14.82 0.48
C GLN A 23 -0.81 13.49 1.12
N ILE A 24 0.23 12.84 0.59
CA ILE A 24 0.78 11.60 1.13
C ILE A 24 1.29 11.80 2.55
N MET A 25 2.01 12.89 2.81
CA MET A 25 2.56 13.18 4.15
C MET A 25 1.48 13.52 5.18
N LYS A 26 0.29 13.94 4.73
CA LYS A 26 -0.87 14.17 5.61
C LYS A 26 -1.62 12.90 5.95
N ASP A 27 -1.36 11.79 5.25
CA ASP A 27 -2.00 10.53 5.55
C ASP A 27 -1.56 10.02 6.94
N PRO A 28 -2.49 9.73 7.86
CA PRO A 28 -2.15 9.36 9.23
C PRO A 28 -1.36 8.05 9.33
N ASP A 29 -1.62 7.12 8.41
CA ASP A 29 -0.98 5.81 8.40
C ASP A 29 0.47 5.91 7.93
N VAL A 30 0.70 6.71 6.88
CA VAL A 30 2.04 7.06 6.41
C VAL A 30 2.81 7.83 7.49
N ALA A 31 2.19 8.81 8.14
CA ALA A 31 2.82 9.57 9.22
C ALA A 31 3.17 8.68 10.43
N ALA A 32 2.31 7.72 10.77
CA ALA A 32 2.59 6.74 11.82
C ALA A 32 3.75 5.82 11.44
N PHE A 33 3.79 5.34 10.20
CA PHE A 33 4.88 4.51 9.69
C PHE A 33 6.22 5.27 9.70
N ILE A 34 6.23 6.52 9.25
CA ILE A 34 7.44 7.37 9.24
C ILE A 34 8.00 7.55 10.64
N GLN A 35 7.14 7.82 11.62
CA GLN A 35 7.56 7.97 13.01
C GLN A 35 8.06 6.65 13.61
N LYS A 36 7.37 5.55 13.31
CA LYS A 36 7.74 4.21 13.80
C LYS A 36 9.11 3.77 13.31
N GLU A 37 9.35 3.89 12.00
CA GLU A 37 10.59 3.44 11.36
C GLU A 37 11.69 4.52 11.38
N SER A 38 11.38 5.74 11.83
CA SER A 38 12.31 6.88 11.91
C SER A 38 13.02 7.16 10.58
N LEU A 39 12.27 7.24 9.47
CA LEU A 39 12.84 7.42 8.14
C LEU A 39 13.62 8.74 8.03
N SER A 40 14.81 8.66 7.44
CA SER A 40 15.60 9.83 7.05
C SER A 40 14.95 10.55 5.86
N PRO A 41 15.24 11.85 5.62
CA PRO A 41 14.69 12.58 4.48
C PRO A 41 14.97 11.93 3.11
N GLU A 42 16.11 11.27 2.95
CA GLU A 42 16.47 10.54 1.73
C GLU A 42 15.58 9.31 1.52
N GLU A 43 15.39 8.53 2.59
CA GLU A 43 14.56 7.32 2.58
C GLU A 43 13.10 7.70 2.31
N LEU A 44 12.61 8.77 2.95
CA LEU A 44 11.30 9.34 2.71
C LEU A 44 11.09 9.69 1.22
N ASN A 45 12.03 10.43 0.62
CA ASN A 45 11.95 10.82 -0.79
C ASN A 45 11.94 9.61 -1.73
N ARG A 46 12.71 8.56 -1.43
CA ARG A 46 12.70 7.29 -2.18
C ARG A 46 11.38 6.52 -2.02
N SER A 47 10.72 6.71 -0.88
CA SER A 47 9.51 5.99 -0.48
C SER A 47 8.19 6.65 -0.91
N ILE A 48 8.21 7.92 -1.36
CA ILE A 48 7.01 8.67 -1.75
C ILE A 48 6.08 7.87 -2.67
N SER A 49 6.64 7.27 -3.72
CA SER A 49 5.87 6.49 -4.69
C SER A 49 5.18 5.28 -4.04
N LYS A 50 5.82 4.67 -3.05
CA LYS A 50 5.32 3.51 -2.32
C LYS A 50 4.24 3.90 -1.32
N PHE A 51 4.39 5.04 -0.64
CA PHE A 51 3.31 5.59 0.18
C PHE A 51 2.06 5.93 -0.65
N ASN A 52 2.23 6.52 -1.85
CA ASN A 52 1.10 6.77 -2.74
C ASN A 52 0.39 5.48 -3.17
N GLN A 53 1.18 4.46 -3.51
CA GLN A 53 0.67 3.13 -3.85
C GLN A 53 -0.12 2.54 -2.69
N TYR A 54 0.44 2.59 -1.47
CA TYR A 54 -0.22 2.10 -0.26
C TYR A 54 -1.57 2.78 -0.03
N ILE A 55 -1.63 4.11 -0.08
CA ILE A 55 -2.88 4.86 0.11
C ILE A 55 -3.92 4.44 -0.93
N THR A 56 -3.50 4.33 -2.20
CA THR A 56 -4.39 3.92 -3.30
C THR A 56 -4.95 2.52 -3.07
N GLU A 57 -4.10 1.55 -2.73
CA GLU A 57 -4.50 0.16 -2.49
C GLU A 57 -5.33 0.03 -1.22
N ARG A 58 -4.99 0.77 -0.16
CA ARG A 58 -5.77 0.82 1.09
C ARG A 58 -7.16 1.37 0.82
N ASP A 59 -7.27 2.47 0.09
CA ASP A 59 -8.57 3.06 -0.23
C ASP A 59 -9.41 2.14 -1.12
N LYS A 60 -8.80 1.42 -2.08
CA LYS A 60 -9.49 0.38 -2.87
C LYS A 60 -9.98 -0.76 -1.97
N PHE A 61 -9.14 -1.24 -1.06
CA PHE A 61 -9.50 -2.27 -0.09
C PHE A 61 -10.67 -1.82 0.79
N LEU A 62 -10.60 -0.61 1.37
CA LEU A 62 -11.63 -0.05 2.24
C LEU A 62 -12.96 0.21 1.51
N ARG A 63 -12.91 0.59 0.23
CA ARG A 63 -14.12 0.76 -0.61
C ARG A 63 -14.71 -0.56 -1.08
N GLY A 64 -14.00 -1.68 -0.92
CA GLY A 64 -14.41 -2.97 -1.48
C GLY A 64 -14.43 -2.95 -3.01
N ASP A 65 -13.48 -2.24 -3.62
CA ASP A 65 -13.45 -2.03 -5.07
C ASP A 65 -13.24 -3.36 -5.82
N ALA A 66 -13.96 -3.56 -6.93
CA ALA A 66 -13.87 -4.79 -7.71
C ALA A 66 -12.50 -4.94 -8.42
N ASP A 67 -11.82 -3.81 -8.65
CA ASP A 67 -10.46 -3.74 -9.21
C ASP A 67 -9.39 -4.15 -8.20
N TYR A 68 -9.75 -4.32 -6.92
CA TYR A 68 -8.80 -4.77 -5.91
C TYR A 68 -8.40 -6.24 -6.15
N ILE A 69 -7.15 -6.44 -6.55
CA ILE A 69 -6.64 -7.75 -6.98
C ILE A 69 -6.35 -8.66 -5.78
N ALA A 70 -5.87 -8.11 -4.67
CA ALA A 70 -5.41 -8.86 -3.50
C ALA A 70 -6.55 -9.23 -2.53
N ARG A 71 -7.63 -9.83 -3.04
CA ARG A 71 -8.83 -10.16 -2.24
C ARG A 71 -8.48 -11.02 -1.03
N GLY A 72 -8.94 -10.59 0.15
CA GLY A 72 -8.66 -11.28 1.42
C GLY A 72 -7.32 -10.90 2.06
N TYR A 73 -6.53 -10.04 1.42
CA TYR A 73 -5.33 -9.45 1.97
C TYR A 73 -5.55 -7.94 2.19
N LYS A 74 -4.86 -7.38 3.18
CA LYS A 74 -4.78 -5.93 3.40
C LYS A 74 -3.40 -5.43 2.98
N PRO A 75 -3.30 -4.27 2.30
CA PRO A 75 -2.01 -3.67 2.04
C PRO A 75 -1.43 -3.18 3.37
N ILE A 76 -0.11 -3.25 3.52
CA ILE A 76 0.65 -2.75 4.66
C ILE A 76 1.94 -2.10 4.19
N LEU A 77 2.42 -1.13 4.97
CA LEU A 77 3.76 -0.56 4.79
C LEU A 77 4.79 -1.37 5.55
N VAL A 78 5.88 -1.72 4.88
CA VAL A 78 7.03 -2.41 5.46
C VAL A 78 8.32 -1.68 5.10
N MET A 79 9.32 -1.77 5.97
CA MET A 79 10.64 -1.20 5.69
C MET A 79 11.48 -2.21 4.90
N ASN A 80 12.00 -1.81 3.74
CA ASN A 80 12.83 -2.65 2.88
C ASN A 80 14.11 -1.89 2.49
N HIS A 81 15.27 -2.34 3.00
CA HIS A 81 16.59 -1.82 2.61
C HIS A 81 16.70 -0.29 2.50
N GLY A 82 16.14 0.45 3.47
CA GLY A 82 16.25 1.91 3.50
C GLY A 82 15.15 2.66 2.73
N TYR A 83 14.02 2.02 2.40
CA TYR A 83 12.82 2.68 1.90
C TYR A 83 11.56 1.88 2.26
N ALA A 84 10.41 2.54 2.28
CA ALA A 84 9.12 1.90 2.51
C ALA A 84 8.69 1.12 1.27
N ASP A 85 8.12 -0.06 1.47
CA ASP A 85 7.53 -0.90 0.44
C ASP A 85 6.10 -1.30 0.81
N VAL A 86 5.30 -1.69 -0.18
CA VAL A 86 3.90 -2.11 0.01
C VAL A 86 3.84 -3.63 -0.05
N SER A 87 3.52 -4.24 1.08
CA SER A 87 3.30 -5.67 1.20
C SER A 87 1.84 -5.99 1.50
N TYR A 88 1.46 -7.26 1.41
CA TYR A 88 0.09 -7.72 1.62
C TYR A 88 0.06 -8.71 2.77
N GLU A 89 -0.70 -8.40 3.81
CA GLU A 89 -0.95 -9.29 4.94
C GLU A 89 -2.33 -9.94 4.82
N GLU A 90 -2.42 -11.21 5.23
CA GLU A 90 -3.69 -11.93 5.28
C GLU A 90 -4.64 -11.25 6.28
N THR A 91 -5.90 -11.08 5.87
CA THR A 91 -6.93 -10.60 6.79
C THR A 91 -7.26 -11.68 7.82
N PRO A 92 -7.56 -11.32 9.08
CA PRO A 92 -7.97 -12.29 10.09
C PRO A 92 -9.22 -13.08 9.68
N GLU A 93 -10.08 -12.49 8.84
CA GLU A 93 -11.24 -13.15 8.26
C GLU A 93 -10.86 -14.31 7.32
N LEU A 94 -9.86 -14.11 6.45
CA LEU A 94 -9.35 -15.16 5.57
C LEU A 94 -8.72 -16.30 6.38
N ILE A 95 -7.90 -15.95 7.38
CA ILE A 95 -7.26 -16.92 8.27
C ILE A 95 -8.31 -17.76 9.04
N ALA A 96 -9.40 -17.14 9.50
CA ALA A 96 -10.47 -17.85 10.20
C ALA A 96 -11.22 -18.79 9.25
N ALA A 97 -11.58 -18.33 8.05
CA ALA A 97 -12.26 -19.13 7.05
C ALA A 97 -11.41 -20.34 6.60
N GLU A 98 -10.10 -20.15 6.41
CA GLU A 98 -9.19 -21.25 6.06
C GLU A 98 -9.04 -22.26 7.20
N LYS A 99 -8.94 -21.80 8.45
CA LYS A 99 -8.91 -22.70 9.62
C LYS A 99 -10.18 -23.54 9.70
N GLU A 100 -11.36 -22.96 9.50
CA GLU A 100 -12.62 -23.70 9.46
C GLU A 100 -12.68 -24.70 8.30
N ALA A 101 -12.25 -24.29 7.10
CA ALA A 101 -12.21 -25.16 5.93
C ALA A 101 -11.24 -26.33 6.12
N ALA A 102 -10.07 -26.09 6.72
CA ALA A 102 -9.08 -27.12 7.03
C ALA A 102 -9.63 -28.15 8.03
N ILE A 103 -10.36 -27.71 9.06
CA ILE A 103 -11.02 -28.60 10.02
C ILE A 103 -12.09 -29.46 9.33
N LYS A 104 -12.95 -28.84 8.49
CA LYS A 104 -13.99 -29.56 7.73
C LYS A 104 -13.40 -30.59 6.75
N ASN A 105 -12.32 -30.24 6.05
CA ASN A 105 -11.64 -31.14 5.13
C ASN A 105 -11.02 -32.34 5.86
N ARG A 106 -10.43 -32.12 7.04
CA ARG A 106 -9.90 -33.23 7.86
C ARG A 106 -11.00 -34.20 8.30
N LEU A 107 -12.17 -33.71 8.68
CA LEU A 107 -13.32 -34.55 9.04
C LEU A 107 -13.85 -35.36 7.84
N LYS A 108 -13.86 -34.79 6.62
CA LYS A 108 -14.24 -35.51 5.40
C LYS A 108 -13.29 -36.66 5.05
N LEU A 109 -11.99 -36.49 5.24
CA LEU A 109 -10.99 -37.52 4.94
C LEU A 109 -11.06 -38.73 5.88
N ILE A 110 -11.48 -38.53 7.13
CA ILE A 110 -11.68 -39.62 8.10
C ILE A 110 -12.95 -40.44 7.79
N ASN A 111 -13.92 -39.84 7.09
CA ASN A 111 -15.17 -40.46 6.69
C ASN A 111 -15.16 -40.95 5.23
N LEU A 112 -14.00 -41.23 4.66
CA LEU A 112 -13.91 -41.86 3.34
C LEU A 112 -14.18 -43.37 3.50
N PRO A 113 -15.26 -43.93 2.91
CA PRO A 113 -15.59 -45.36 3.00
C PRO A 113 -14.62 -46.25 2.21
#